data_AF-A0ABD4T0A5-F1
#
_entry.id   AF-A0ABD4T0A5-F1
#
_cell.length_a   1.000
_cell.length_b   1.000
_cell.length_c   1.000
_cell.angle_alpha   90.00
_cell.angle_beta   90.00
_cell.angle_gamma   90.00
#
_symmetry.space_group_name_H-M   'P 1'
#
loop_
_entity.id
_entity.type
_entity.pdbx_description
1 polymer ?
#
loop_
_entity_poly.entity_id
_entity_poly.type
_entity_poly.pdbx_seq_one_letter_code
_entity_poly.pdbx_strand_id
1 'polypeptide(L)'
;MLKLAQISALSLVTLLSVSTVAAAGPIQNRLDRQDQRISQGVQSGDLTYAEYQRLQNRQDRIEDFRQRQIQDGNGLNPVEFLRINHRLNRQSRQIYRQKHD
;
A
#
# COMPACT_ATOMS: atom_id res chain seq x y z
N MET A 1 66.38 -22.46 6.46
CA MET A 1 65.75 -22.39 7.80
C MET A 1 65.68 -20.91 8.15
N LEU A 2 64.54 -20.21 8.15
CA LEU A 2 63.33 -20.35 8.95
C LEU A 2 62.10 -19.79 8.20
N LYS A 3 60.95 -20.46 8.28
CA LYS A 3 59.62 -19.93 7.91
C LYS A 3 59.06 -19.13 9.08
N LEU A 4 58.44 -17.98 8.86
CA LEU A 4 57.34 -17.49 9.71
C LEU A 4 56.33 -16.70 8.86
N ALA A 5 55.07 -17.13 8.97
CA ALA A 5 53.91 -16.67 8.24
C ALA A 5 53.29 -15.45 8.91
N GLN A 6 52.76 -14.49 8.13
CA GLN A 6 51.68 -13.63 8.58
C GLN A 6 50.61 -13.53 7.48
N ILE A 7 49.47 -14.13 7.80
CA ILE A 7 48.21 -14.07 7.09
C ILE A 7 47.60 -12.70 7.37
N SER A 8 47.32 -11.90 6.33
CA SER A 8 46.58 -10.65 6.48
C SER A 8 45.34 -10.68 5.60
N ALA A 9 44.32 -11.27 6.22
CA ALA A 9 42.88 -11.14 6.01
C ALA A 9 42.39 -10.39 4.75
N LEU A 10 41.76 -11.16 3.86
CA LEU A 10 40.85 -10.67 2.84
C LEU A 10 39.58 -10.15 3.54
N SER A 11 39.48 -8.84 3.76
CA SER A 11 38.27 -8.23 4.34
C SER A 11 37.18 -8.14 3.29
N LEU A 12 36.39 -9.19 3.12
CA LEU A 12 35.15 -9.14 2.36
C LEU A 12 34.12 -8.34 3.18
N VAL A 13 34.00 -7.04 2.90
CA VAL A 13 32.92 -6.21 3.44
C VAL A 13 31.65 -6.59 2.71
N THR A 14 30.88 -7.53 3.27
CA THR A 14 29.51 -7.79 2.85
C THR A 14 28.64 -6.62 3.33
N LEU A 15 28.35 -5.69 2.42
CA LEU A 15 27.29 -4.71 2.59
C LEU A 15 25.96 -5.47 2.72
N LEU A 16 25.48 -5.62 3.96
CA LEU A 16 24.11 -6.02 4.24
C LEU A 16 23.20 -4.89 3.75
N SER A 17 22.73 -5.00 2.52
CA SER A 17 21.57 -4.24 2.04
C SER A 17 20.36 -4.68 2.85
N VAL A 18 20.08 -3.98 3.96
CA VAL A 18 18.81 -4.13 4.68
C VAL A 18 17.74 -3.49 3.82
N SER A 19 17.13 -4.30 2.95
CA SER A 19 15.90 -3.93 2.26
C SER A 19 14.79 -3.86 3.31
N THR A 20 14.60 -2.69 3.93
CA THR A 20 13.42 -2.45 4.75
C THR A 20 12.21 -2.41 3.83
N VAL A 21 11.52 -3.54 3.67
CA VAL A 21 10.14 -3.52 3.18
C VAL A 21 9.36 -2.76 4.24
N ALA A 22 9.11 -1.48 3.98
CA ALA A 22 8.21 -0.69 4.81
C ALA A 22 6.87 -1.43 4.81
N ALA A 23 6.53 -2.09 5.92
CA ALA A 23 5.26 -2.75 6.07
C ALA A 23 4.17 -1.70 5.90
N ALA A 24 3.49 -1.76 4.75
CA ALA A 24 2.35 -0.91 4.45
C ALA A 24 1.36 -1.02 5.62
N GLY A 25 0.99 0.12 6.21
CA GLY A 25 0.05 0.16 7.33
C GLY A 25 -1.32 -0.42 6.93
N PRO A 26 -2.19 -0.75 7.90
CA PRO A 26 -3.46 -1.43 7.62
C PRO A 26 -4.39 -0.69 6.65
N ILE A 27 -4.35 0.64 6.61
CA ILE A 27 -5.09 1.43 5.60
C ILE A 27 -4.52 1.20 4.20
N GLN A 28 -3.20 1.25 4.03
CA GLN A 28 -2.55 1.05 2.73
C GLN A 28 -2.88 -0.33 2.16
N ASN A 29 -2.76 -1.38 2.97
CA ASN A 29 -3.12 -2.75 2.57
C ASN A 29 -4.58 -2.89 2.12
N ARG A 30 -5.47 -2.00 2.56
CA ARG A 30 -6.87 -1.99 2.12
C ARG A 30 -7.06 -1.24 0.81
N LEU A 31 -6.31 -0.16 0.58
CA LEU A 31 -6.27 0.55 -0.70
C LEU A 31 -5.81 -0.42 -1.80
N ASP A 32 -4.67 -1.06 -1.60
CA ASP A 32 -4.07 -1.98 -2.57
C ASP A 32 -5.03 -3.12 -2.94
N ARG A 33 -5.71 -3.69 -1.94
CA ARG A 33 -6.74 -4.73 -2.17
C ARG A 33 -7.96 -4.22 -2.93
N GLN A 34 -8.35 -2.96 -2.74
CA GLN A 34 -9.45 -2.37 -3.49
C GLN A 34 -9.04 -2.08 -4.94
N ASP A 35 -7.84 -1.55 -5.16
CA ASP A 35 -7.28 -1.34 -6.50
C ASP A 35 -7.16 -2.64 -7.29
N GLN A 36 -6.73 -3.72 -6.64
CA GLN A 36 -6.71 -5.05 -7.24
C GLN A 36 -8.12 -5.51 -7.67
N ARG A 37 -9.13 -5.33 -6.81
CA ARG A 37 -10.52 -5.70 -7.14
C ARG A 37 -11.09 -4.87 -8.29
N ILE A 38 -10.77 -3.58 -8.32
CA ILE A 38 -11.17 -2.65 -9.39
C ILE A 38 -10.51 -3.06 -10.70
N SER A 39 -9.19 -3.29 -10.69
CA SER A 39 -8.43 -3.72 -11.86
C SER A 39 -8.92 -5.07 -12.40
N GLN A 40 -9.18 -6.01 -11.49
CA GLN A 40 -9.75 -7.31 -11.85
C GLN A 40 -11.13 -7.16 -12.51
N GLY A 41 -11.99 -6.28 -11.99
CA GLY A 41 -13.33 -6.07 -12.57
C GLY A 41 -13.28 -5.54 -14.01
N VAL A 42 -12.29 -4.68 -14.34
CA VAL A 42 -12.08 -4.26 -15.73
C VAL A 42 -11.57 -5.42 -16.59
N GLN A 43 -10.63 -6.22 -16.06
CA GLN A 43 -10.06 -7.36 -16.77
C GLN A 43 -11.08 -8.47 -17.05
N SER A 44 -12.01 -8.72 -16.12
CA SER A 44 -13.08 -9.70 -16.28
C SER A 44 -14.26 -9.19 -17.10
N GLY A 45 -14.36 -7.87 -17.30
CA GLY A 45 -15.53 -7.23 -17.93
C GLY A 45 -16.69 -6.96 -16.97
N ASP A 46 -16.54 -7.24 -15.67
CA ASP A 46 -17.53 -6.91 -14.63
C ASP A 46 -17.65 -5.39 -14.42
N LEU A 47 -16.66 -4.59 -14.84
CA LEU A 47 -16.67 -3.13 -14.76
C LEU A 47 -16.45 -2.52 -16.13
N THR A 48 -17.28 -1.53 -16.46
CA THR A 48 -16.99 -0.63 -17.58
C THR A 48 -15.82 0.30 -17.25
N TYR A 49 -15.16 0.84 -18.29
CA TYR A 49 -14.12 1.85 -18.10
C TYR A 49 -14.63 3.09 -17.32
N ALA A 50 -15.90 3.46 -17.53
CA ALA A 50 -16.51 4.59 -16.82
C ALA A 50 -16.74 4.31 -15.33
N GLU A 51 -17.01 3.06 -14.94
CA GLU A 51 -17.10 2.64 -13.53
C GLU A 51 -15.73 2.55 -12.89
N TYR A 52 -14.76 1.98 -13.59
CA TYR A 52 -13.35 1.98 -13.18
C TYR A 52 -12.88 3.40 -12.81
N GLN A 53 -13.06 4.35 -13.73
CA GLN A 53 -12.69 5.75 -13.50
C GLN A 53 -13.41 6.33 -12.28
N ARG A 54 -14.70 6.03 -12.11
CA ARG A 54 -15.47 6.49 -10.95
C ARG A 54 -14.98 5.88 -9.63
N LEU A 55 -14.56 4.61 -9.63
CA LEU A 55 -14.03 3.92 -8.46
C LEU A 55 -12.62 4.40 -8.11
N GLN A 56 -11.72 4.53 -9.08
CA GLN A 56 -10.36 5.07 -8.87
C GLN A 56 -10.40 6.49 -8.31
N ASN A 57 -11.19 7.38 -8.91
CA ASN A 57 -11.36 8.75 -8.39
C ASN A 57 -11.84 8.80 -6.93
N ARG A 58 -12.67 7.84 -6.50
CA ARG A 58 -13.08 7.74 -5.10
C ARG A 58 -11.96 7.20 -4.23
N GLN A 59 -11.16 6.27 -4.75
CA GLN A 59 -10.01 5.73 -4.07
C GLN A 59 -8.96 6.80 -3.79
N ASP A 60 -8.63 7.61 -4.80
CA ASP A 60 -7.69 8.72 -4.72
C ASP A 60 -8.14 9.75 -3.68
N ARG A 61 -9.43 10.11 -3.66
CA ARG A 61 -9.97 11.02 -2.63
C ARG A 61 -9.86 10.48 -1.21
N ILE A 62 -9.90 9.16 -1.01
CA ILE A 62 -9.68 8.56 0.31
C ILE A 62 -8.21 8.63 0.68
N GLU A 63 -7.31 8.40 -0.28
CA GLU A 63 -5.87 8.51 -0.06
C GLU A 63 -5.44 9.96 0.21
N ASP A 64 -5.91 10.93 -0.58
CA ASP A 64 -5.69 12.36 -0.32
C ASP A 64 -6.20 12.80 1.04
N PHE A 65 -7.33 12.24 1.47
CA PHE A 65 -7.86 12.51 2.81
C PHE A 65 -6.94 11.93 3.88
N ARG A 66 -6.49 10.68 3.73
CA ARG A 66 -5.53 10.04 4.64
C ARG A 66 -4.23 10.84 4.71
N GLN A 67 -3.66 11.24 3.58
CA GLN A 67 -2.41 12.00 3.52
C GLN A 67 -2.53 13.34 4.23
N ARG A 68 -3.64 14.06 4.04
CA ARG A 68 -3.91 15.30 4.81
C ARG A 68 -3.95 15.05 6.31
N GLN A 69 -4.67 14.02 6.78
CA GLN A 69 -4.71 13.71 8.22
C GLN A 69 -3.32 13.32 8.77
N ILE A 70 -2.49 12.65 7.98
CA ILE A 70 -1.10 12.34 8.36
C ILE A 70 -0.24 13.60 8.45
N GLN A 71 -0.44 14.56 7.55
CA GLN A 71 0.31 15.82 7.51
C GLN A 71 -0.13 16.82 8.59
N ASP A 72 -1.44 16.89 8.86
CA ASP A 72 -2.03 17.78 9.86
C ASP A 72 -1.68 17.34 11.30
N GLY A 73 -1.33 16.07 11.50
CA GLY A 73 -0.98 15.49 12.79
C GLY A 73 0.42 14.87 12.83
N ASN A 74 0.81 14.32 13.98
CA ASN A 74 1.99 13.44 14.07
C ASN A 74 1.63 12.01 13.63
N GLY A 75 1.04 11.87 12.45
CA GLY A 75 0.41 10.64 11.96
C GLY A 75 -1.08 10.53 12.33
N LEU A 76 -1.66 9.36 12.04
CA LEU A 76 -3.09 9.12 12.24
C LEU A 76 -3.43 8.83 13.70
N ASN A 77 -4.32 9.63 14.28
CA ASN A 77 -4.93 9.28 15.57
C ASN A 77 -6.04 8.21 15.39
N PRO A 78 -6.51 7.57 16.48
CA PRO A 78 -7.53 6.51 16.38
C PRO A 78 -8.86 6.96 15.74
N VAL A 79 -9.27 8.21 15.93
CA VAL A 79 -10.53 8.74 15.39
C VAL A 79 -10.43 8.91 13.88
N GLU A 80 -9.31 9.46 13.40
CA GLU A 80 -9.01 9.61 11.97
C GLU A 80 -8.90 8.25 11.28
N PHE A 81 -8.21 7.31 11.93
CA PHE A 81 -8.09 5.94 11.46
C PHE A 81 -9.47 5.28 11.27
N LEU A 82 -10.36 5.41 12.25
CA LEU A 82 -11.74 4.90 12.15
C LEU A 82 -12.53 5.60 11.03
N ARG A 83 -12.39 6.91 10.89
CA ARG A 83 -13.04 7.69 9.82
C ARG A 83 -12.59 7.23 8.43
N ILE A 84 -11.29 7.01 8.23
CA ILE A 84 -10.74 6.49 6.97
C ILE A 84 -11.25 5.06 6.73
N ASN A 85 -11.23 4.21 7.74
CA ASN A 85 -11.76 2.83 7.62
C ASN A 85 -13.24 2.79 7.25
N HIS A 86 -14.06 3.70 7.75
CA HIS A 86 -15.46 3.79 7.35
C HIS A 86 -15.63 4.18 5.89
N ARG A 87 -14.81 5.11 5.39
CA ARG A 87 -14.77 5.48 3.96
C ARG A 87 -14.37 4.29 3.10
N LEU A 88 -13.34 3.54 3.49
CA LEU A 88 -12.93 2.30 2.83
C LEU A 88 -14.03 1.24 2.86
N ASN A 89 -14.78 1.09 3.96
CA ASN A 89 -15.91 0.16 4.02
C ASN A 89 -17.01 0.52 3.01
N ARG A 90 -17.33 1.82 2.89
CA ARG A 90 -18.32 2.30 1.91
C ARG A 90 -17.85 2.07 0.47
N GLN A 91 -16.59 2.36 0.18
CA GLN A 91 -15.97 2.10 -1.12
C GLN A 91 -16.00 0.61 -1.45
N SER A 92 -15.59 -0.26 -0.53
CA SER A 92 -15.58 -1.71 -0.73
C SER A 92 -16.96 -2.27 -1.13
N ARG A 93 -18.03 -1.78 -0.48
CA ARG A 93 -19.42 -2.16 -0.81
C ARG A 93 -19.83 -1.66 -2.19
N GLN A 94 -19.37 -0.49 -2.59
CA GLN A 94 -19.63 0.02 -3.92
C GLN A 94 -18.89 -0.77 -4.99
N ILE A 95 -17.61 -1.11 -4.79
CA ILE A 95 -16.86 -1.99 -5.69
C ILE A 95 -17.59 -3.33 -5.82
N TYR A 96 -18.12 -3.87 -4.73
CA TYR A 96 -18.91 -5.10 -4.80
C TYR A 96 -20.17 -4.92 -5.64
N ARG A 97 -20.98 -3.89 -5.36
CA ARG A 97 -22.19 -3.62 -6.13
C ARG A 97 -21.89 -3.47 -7.62
N GLN A 98 -20.90 -2.64 -7.96
CA GLN A 98 -20.47 -2.31 -9.33
C GLN A 98 -19.91 -3.50 -10.13
N LYS A 99 -19.57 -4.60 -9.47
CA LYS A 99 -19.12 -5.83 -10.14
C LYS A 99 -20.26 -6.82 -10.40
N HIS A 100 -21.48 -6.53 -9.96
CA HIS A 100 -22.60 -7.49 -9.95
C HIS A 100 -23.92 -6.89 -10.48
N ASP A 101 -23.90 -5.66 -11.00
CA ASP A 101 -24.99 -4.92 -11.62
C ASP A 101 -25.10 -5.16 -13.14
#